data_AF-A0A9N9T4Y4-F1
#
_entry.id   AF-A0A9N9T4Y4-F1
#
_cell.length_a   1.000
_cell.length_b   1.000
_cell.length_c   1.000
_cell.angle_alpha   90.00
_cell.angle_beta   90.00
_cell.angle_gamma   90.00
#
_symmetry.space_group_name_H-M   'P 1'
#
loop_
_entity.id
_entity.type
_entity.pdbx_description
1 polymer ?
#
loop_
_entity_poly.entity_id
_entity_poly.type
_entity_poly.pdbx_seq_one_letter_code
_entity_poly.pdbx_strand_id
1 'polypeptide(L)'
;MKTSCVLAILVCVGLTVSAQDDSQEIMCQLCVGLAEEVQDIVRQDFPLDKVEEEVKETCHMWNVIPKLEQKCLEKFLPIVDEMYDKLNSTSPQKFCEFLELCLED
;
A
#
# COMPACT_ATOMS: atom_id res chain seq x y z
N MET A 1 -36.42 -31.54 24.07
CA MET A 1 -36.58 -30.70 22.85
C MET A 1 -35.79 -29.41 23.08
N LYS A 2 -34.56 -29.34 22.55
CA LYS A 2 -34.14 -28.50 21.41
C LYS A 2 -33.87 -27.02 21.77
N THR A 3 -32.73 -26.73 22.40
CA THR A 3 -32.16 -25.37 22.49
C THR A 3 -30.62 -25.40 22.52
N SER A 4 -29.97 -26.13 21.60
CA SER A 4 -28.48 -26.17 21.55
C SER A 4 -27.88 -26.09 20.14
N CYS A 5 -28.58 -25.51 19.16
CA CYS A 5 -28.08 -25.45 17.78
C CYS A 5 -27.85 -24.02 17.25
N VAL A 6 -27.66 -23.01 18.12
CA VAL A 6 -27.44 -21.62 17.65
C VAL A 6 -26.00 -21.14 17.87
N LEU A 7 -25.17 -21.82 18.67
CA LEU A 7 -23.80 -21.37 18.94
C LEU A 7 -22.74 -21.76 17.89
N ALA A 8 -23.07 -22.56 16.87
CA ALA A 8 -22.09 -23.03 15.90
C ALA A 8 -21.81 -22.03 14.76
N ILE A 9 -22.63 -20.99 14.57
CA ILE A 9 -22.53 -20.10 13.40
C ILE A 9 -21.60 -18.89 13.68
N LEU A 10 -21.35 -18.54 14.95
CA LEU A 10 -20.51 -17.40 15.32
C LEU A 10 -18.99 -17.67 15.24
N VAL A 11 -18.57 -18.93 15.09
CA VAL A 11 -17.13 -19.28 15.03
C VAL A 11 -16.57 -19.23 13.60
N CYS A 12 -17.43 -19.29 12.58
CA CYS A 12 -16.97 -19.32 11.19
C CYS A 12 -16.61 -17.94 10.61
N VAL A 13 -17.01 -16.84 11.26
CA VAL A 13 -16.67 -15.47 10.80
C VAL A 13 -15.31 -15.00 11.37
N GLY A 14 -14.84 -15.61 12.47
CA GLY A 14 -13.57 -15.24 13.10
C GLY A 14 -12.32 -15.82 12.43
N LEU A 15 -12.44 -16.89 11.65
CA LEU A 15 -11.30 -17.60 11.05
C LEU A 15 -11.00 -17.18 9.61
N THR A 16 -11.83 -16.35 8.99
CA THR A 16 -11.56 -15.80 7.65
C THR A 16 -10.72 -14.53 7.67
N VAL A 17 -10.47 -13.94 8.85
CA VAL A 17 -9.60 -12.76 9.00
C VAL A 17 -8.12 -13.13 8.84
N SER A 18 -7.71 -14.31 9.33
CA SER A 18 -6.28 -14.69 9.45
C SER A 18 -5.58 -15.12 8.15
N ALA A 19 -6.23 -14.97 6.99
CA ALA A 19 -5.65 -15.31 5.68
C ALA A 19 -5.60 -14.12 4.70
N GLN A 20 -6.17 -12.96 5.08
CA GLN A 20 -6.07 -11.72 4.31
C GLN A 20 -4.75 -10.96 4.60
N ASP A 21 -4.07 -11.26 5.69
CA ASP A 21 -3.02 -10.39 6.24
C ASP A 21 -1.70 -10.37 5.45
N ASP A 22 -1.14 -11.52 5.05
CA ASP A 22 0.24 -11.52 4.51
C ASP A 22 0.39 -10.69 3.22
N SER A 23 -0.60 -10.75 2.32
CA SER A 23 -0.53 -9.99 1.07
C SER A 23 -0.86 -8.51 1.25
N GLN A 24 -1.73 -8.17 2.20
CA GLN A 24 -2.09 -6.78 2.45
C GLN A 24 -0.97 -6.07 3.22
N GLU A 25 -0.38 -6.73 4.22
CA GLU A 25 0.76 -6.23 5.00
C GLU A 25 1.96 -5.93 4.09
N ILE A 26 2.31 -6.85 3.17
CA ILE A 26 3.38 -6.64 2.20
C ILE A 26 3.07 -5.44 1.29
N MET A 27 1.83 -5.32 0.80
CA MET A 27 1.45 -4.20 -0.06
C MET A 27 1.44 -2.86 0.69
N CYS A 28 1.05 -2.86 1.96
CA CYS A 28 1.13 -1.70 2.84
C CYS A 28 2.58 -1.27 3.03
N GLN A 29 3.48 -2.19 3.39
CA GLN A 29 4.91 -1.89 3.55
C GLN A 29 5.55 -1.32 2.28
N LEU A 30 5.22 -1.90 1.12
CA LEU A 30 5.71 -1.40 -0.17
C LEU A 30 5.18 -0.01 -0.51
N CYS A 31 3.90 0.24 -0.22
CA CYS A 31 3.31 1.57 -0.41
C CYS A 31 3.98 2.60 0.51
N VAL A 32 4.13 2.28 1.79
CA VAL A 32 4.71 3.19 2.78
C VAL A 32 6.16 3.52 2.42
N GLY A 33 6.96 2.51 2.08
CA GLY A 33 8.35 2.74 1.66
C GLY A 33 8.45 3.63 0.41
N LEU A 34 7.59 3.41 -0.60
CA LEU A 34 7.57 4.27 -1.77
C LEU A 34 7.10 5.70 -1.44
N ALA A 35 6.10 5.83 -0.58
CA ALA A 35 5.57 7.12 -0.15
C ALA A 35 6.57 7.89 0.74
N GLU A 36 7.41 7.21 1.51
CA GLU A 36 8.52 7.81 2.26
C GLU A 36 9.56 8.40 1.29
N GLU A 37 9.99 7.63 0.29
CA GLU A 37 10.92 8.12 -0.75
C GLU A 37 10.35 9.34 -1.49
N VAL A 38 9.09 9.27 -1.94
CA VAL A 38 8.44 10.41 -2.59
C VAL A 38 8.32 11.61 -1.65
N GLN A 39 8.02 11.39 -0.36
CA GLN A 39 7.93 12.49 0.61
C GLN A 39 9.28 13.17 0.85
N ASP A 40 10.37 12.41 0.88
CA ASP A 40 11.72 12.98 1.02
C ASP A 40 12.14 13.76 -0.22
N ILE A 41 11.67 13.36 -1.40
CA ILE A 41 11.84 14.11 -2.64
C ILE A 41 11.01 15.41 -2.63
N VAL A 42 9.74 15.35 -2.20
CA VAL A 42 8.87 16.53 -2.02
C VAL A 42 9.51 17.55 -1.08
N ARG A 43 10.05 17.11 0.06
CA ARG A 43 10.73 17.98 1.03
C ARG A 43 11.97 18.68 0.49
N GLN A 44 12.56 18.13 -0.56
CA GLN A 44 13.73 18.70 -1.23
C GLN A 44 13.37 19.63 -2.41
N ASP A 45 12.08 19.91 -2.62
CA ASP A 45 11.55 20.73 -3.72
C ASP A 45 12.05 20.24 -5.10
N PHE A 46 12.18 18.93 -5.27
CA PHE A 46 12.54 18.33 -6.55
C PHE A 46 11.41 18.50 -7.56
N PRO A 47 11.72 18.71 -8.84
CA PRO A 47 10.69 18.85 -9.85
C PRO A 47 9.99 17.50 -10.11
N LEU A 48 8.68 17.53 -10.37
CA LEU A 48 7.82 16.34 -10.47
C LEU A 48 8.30 15.33 -11.53
N ASP A 49 8.84 15.80 -12.64
CA ASP A 49 9.40 14.98 -13.72
C ASP A 49 10.58 14.11 -13.25
N LYS A 50 11.32 14.57 -12.24
CA LYS A 50 12.38 13.77 -11.60
C LYS A 50 11.82 12.70 -10.68
N VAL A 51 10.67 12.96 -10.04
CA VAL A 51 10.04 12.01 -9.12
C VAL A 51 9.50 10.80 -9.88
N GLU A 52 8.88 11.01 -11.04
CA GLU A 52 8.43 9.90 -11.90
C GLU A 52 9.60 8.99 -12.33
N GLU A 53 10.75 9.58 -12.66
CA GLU A 53 11.96 8.85 -13.04
C GLU A 53 12.48 8.00 -11.87
N GLU A 54 12.59 8.57 -10.67
CA GLU A 54 13.04 7.89 -9.45
C GLU A 54 12.08 6.76 -9.01
N VAL A 55 10.77 7.00 -9.05
CA VAL A 55 9.76 5.97 -8.73
C VAL A 55 9.84 4.82 -9.73
N LYS A 56 10.03 5.11 -11.01
CA LYS A 56 10.21 4.09 -12.05
C LYS A 56 11.47 3.26 -11.79
N GLU A 57 12.60 3.88 -11.45
CA GLU A 57 13.83 3.17 -11.08
C GLU A 57 13.62 2.30 -9.84
N THR A 58 12.90 2.82 -8.83
CA THR A 58 12.51 2.06 -7.63
C THR A 58 11.67 0.83 -7.97
N CYS A 59 10.67 0.97 -8.85
CA CYS A 59 9.89 -0.16 -9.34
C CYS A 59 10.78 -1.22 -10.03
N HIS A 60 11.77 -0.79 -10.82
CA HIS A 60 12.71 -1.71 -11.49
C HIS A 60 13.63 -2.42 -10.50
N MET A 61 14.01 -1.79 -9.38
CA MET A 61 14.77 -2.46 -8.30
C MET A 61 13.97 -3.59 -7.64
N TRP A 62 12.64 -3.55 -7.70
CA TRP A 62 11.77 -4.61 -7.19
C TRP A 62 11.61 -5.82 -8.12
N ASN A 63 12.36 -5.88 -9.23
CA ASN A 63 12.38 -7.02 -10.15
C ASN A 63 12.79 -8.35 -9.48
N VAL A 64 13.39 -8.29 -8.28
CA VAL A 64 13.73 -9.44 -7.44
C VAL A 64 12.50 -10.20 -6.95
N ILE A 65 11.33 -9.55 -6.87
CA ILE A 65 10.06 -10.17 -6.49
C ILE A 65 9.22 -10.36 -7.75
N PRO A 66 8.88 -11.61 -8.14
CA PRO A 66 8.08 -11.88 -9.31
C PRO A 66 6.77 -11.09 -9.31
N LYS A 67 6.48 -10.38 -10.41
CA LYS A 67 5.29 -9.55 -10.64
C LYS A 67 5.21 -8.28 -9.78
N LEU A 68 6.16 -8.00 -8.88
CA LEU A 68 6.12 -6.79 -8.07
C LEU A 68 6.51 -5.56 -8.89
N GLU A 69 7.55 -5.65 -9.70
CA GLU A 69 7.93 -4.61 -10.67
C GLU A 69 6.72 -4.22 -11.54
N GLN A 70 6.06 -5.20 -12.17
CA GLN A 70 4.89 -4.96 -13.00
C GLN A 70 3.76 -4.28 -12.21
N LYS A 71 3.44 -4.78 -11.01
CA LYS A 71 2.43 -4.16 -10.16
C LYS A 71 2.80 -2.73 -9.77
N CYS A 72 4.07 -2.45 -9.54
CA CYS A 72 4.54 -1.11 -9.20
C CYS A 72 4.36 -0.15 -10.38
N LEU A 73 4.80 -0.56 -11.57
CA LEU A 73 4.64 0.23 -12.79
C LEU A 73 3.16 0.41 -13.19
N GLU A 74 2.30 -0.57 -12.94
CA GLU A 74 0.88 -0.50 -13.29
C GLU A 74 0.02 0.22 -12.25
N LYS A 75 0.39 0.17 -10.96
CA LYS A 75 -0.41 0.74 -9.87
C LYS A 75 0.15 2.01 -9.27
N PHE A 76 1.46 2.08 -9.03
CA PHE A 76 2.07 3.19 -8.31
C PHE A 76 2.56 4.29 -9.26
N LEU A 77 3.20 3.92 -10.38
CA LEU A 77 3.70 4.92 -11.33
C LEU A 77 2.59 5.89 -11.84
N PRO A 78 1.35 5.42 -12.17
CA PRO A 78 0.30 6.32 -12.65
C PRO A 78 -0.27 7.28 -11.58
N ILE A 79 0.05 7.07 -10.30
CA ILE A 79 -0.45 7.88 -9.19
C ILE A 79 0.66 8.72 -8.53
N VAL A 80 1.86 8.77 -9.10
CA VAL A 80 3.02 9.51 -8.54
C VAL A 80 2.72 11.00 -8.38
N ASP A 81 2.02 11.61 -9.34
CA ASP A 81 1.59 13.01 -9.23
C ASP A 81 0.69 13.23 -8.01
N GLU A 82 -0.28 12.34 -7.81
CA GLU A 82 -1.18 12.38 -6.65
C GLU A 82 -0.44 12.12 -5.35
N MET A 83 0.54 11.20 -5.34
CA MET A 83 1.45 10.97 -4.23
C MET A 83 2.21 12.25 -3.88
N TYR A 84 2.85 12.87 -4.86
CA TYR A 84 3.65 14.07 -4.70
C TYR A 84 2.84 15.22 -4.10
N ASP A 85 1.64 15.47 -4.65
CA ASP A 85 0.75 16.53 -4.17
C ASP A 85 0.23 16.28 -2.74
N LYS A 86 -0.18 15.04 -2.44
CA LYS A 86 -0.77 14.70 -1.13
C LYS A 86 0.27 14.58 -0.02
N LEU A 87 1.46 14.04 -0.32
CA LEU A 87 2.52 13.82 0.68
C LEU A 87 3.14 15.11 1.21
N ASN A 88 2.85 16.25 0.59
CA ASN A 88 3.13 17.57 1.14
C ASN A 88 2.28 17.91 2.39
N SER A 89 1.12 17.26 2.55
CA SER A 89 0.16 17.57 3.62
C SER A 89 -0.26 16.36 4.46
N THR A 90 0.16 15.15 4.07
CA THR A 90 -0.26 13.87 4.66
C THR A 90 0.97 12.99 4.90
N SER A 91 0.89 12.07 5.89
CA SER A 91 1.96 11.09 6.12
C SER A 91 1.91 9.94 5.10
N PRO A 92 3.04 9.26 4.84
CA PRO A 92 3.09 8.05 4.02
C PRO A 92 2.05 7.00 4.43
N GLN A 93 1.91 6.75 5.73
CA GLN A 93 0.90 5.85 6.29
C GLN A 93 -0.53 6.25 5.90
N LYS A 94 -0.92 7.51 6.16
CA LYS A 94 -2.28 8.00 5.87
C LYS A 94 -2.57 8.06 4.36
N PHE A 95 -1.55 8.26 3.53
CA PHE A 95 -1.69 8.14 2.08
C PHE A 95 -1.98 6.68 1.66
N CYS A 96 -1.26 5.70 2.24
CA CYS A 96 -1.46 4.29 1.93
C CYS A 96 -2.76 3.71 2.50
N GLU A 97 -3.27 4.26 3.61
CA GLU A 97 -4.63 4.02 4.09
C GLU A 97 -5.69 4.55 3.10
N PHE A 98 -5.49 5.75 2.55
CA PHE A 98 -6.39 6.33 1.53
C PHE A 98 -6.49 5.48 0.26
N LEU A 99 -5.42 4.75 -0.10
CA LEU A 99 -5.42 3.80 -1.22
C LEU A 99 -6.00 2.42 -0.85
N GLU A 100 -6.50 2.24 0.37
CA GLU A 100 -6.98 0.97 0.92
C GLU A 100 -5.90 -0.13 0.91
N LEU A 101 -4.62 0.26 0.89
CA LEU A 101 -3.46 -0.65 0.92
C LEU A 101 -3.02 -0.96 2.36
N CYS A 102 -3.22 -0.02 3.27
CA CYS A 102 -3.04 -0.19 4.71
C CYS A 102 -4.40 -0.16 5.43
N LEU A 103 -4.49 -0.84 6.57
CA LEU A 103 -5.64 -0.71 7.46
C LEU A 103 -5.61 0.66 8.17
N GLU A 104 -6.77 1.26 8.37
CA GLU A 104 -6.89 2.49 9.16
C GLU A 104 -6.50 2.22 10.62
N ASP A 105 -5.47 2.91 11.10
CA ASP A 105 -5.11 3.02 12.53
C ASP A 105 -6.00 4.03 13.27
#